data_AF-A0A940NWU7-F1
#
_entry.id   AF-A0A940NWU7-F1
#
_cell.length_a   1.000
_cell.length_b   1.000
_cell.length_c   1.000
_cell.angle_alpha   90.00
_cell.angle_beta   90.00
_cell.angle_gamma   90.00
#
_symmetry.space_group_name_H-M   'P 1'
#
loop_
_entity.id
_entity.type
_entity.pdbx_description
1 polymer ?
#
loop_
_entity_poly.entity_id
_entity_poly.type
_entity_poly.pdbx_seq_one_letter_code
_entity_poly.pdbx_strand_id
1 'polypeptide(L)'
;MDKDTQCNAVAEQYYQPLYRYCLLQLGGDLSAADDCVQETFLRMLEKKDTLDFSGNIRSWLYSTAYRVIKEHRLQKRRDLELCPDDQDVELVAAEQDSASAEEARRLLSTLSDEEYRLLEAYYDSGHGSKTAVAKEYGMTVSQLYKRIQTLRLRLMRRQPAEESAREKNGNCANDRNLGRGGKNATENSFMGETQ
;
A
#
# COMPACT_ATOMS: atom_id res chain seq x y z
N MET A 1 4.67 31.17 -11.03
CA MET A 1 4.98 30.25 -9.92
C MET A 1 6.45 29.93 -10.01
N ASP A 2 7.16 30.03 -8.90
CA ASP A 2 8.54 29.58 -8.81
C ASP A 2 8.61 28.05 -8.97
N LYS A 3 9.65 27.54 -9.64
CA LYS A 3 9.81 26.11 -9.95
C LYS A 3 9.97 25.28 -8.68
N ASP A 4 10.60 25.83 -7.65
CA ASP A 4 10.77 25.15 -6.37
C ASP A 4 9.43 25.00 -5.63
N THR A 5 8.54 25.99 -5.75
CA THR A 5 7.17 25.88 -5.24
C THR A 5 6.39 24.76 -5.95
N GLN A 6 6.58 24.59 -7.26
CA GLN A 6 5.93 23.50 -8.01
C GLN A 6 6.46 22.13 -7.59
N CYS A 7 7.77 21.99 -7.41
CA CYS A 7 8.39 20.77 -6.90
C CYS A 7 7.83 20.38 -5.52
N ASN A 8 7.72 21.34 -4.60
CA ASN A 8 7.18 21.09 -3.27
C ASN A 8 5.72 20.64 -3.32
N ALA A 9 4.87 21.32 -4.10
CA ALA A 9 3.47 20.93 -4.25
C ALA A 9 3.33 19.51 -4.84
N VAL A 10 4.19 19.15 -5.80
CA VAL A 10 4.23 17.80 -6.38
C VAL A 10 4.70 16.78 -5.35
N ALA A 11 5.72 17.09 -4.55
CA ALA A 11 6.20 16.21 -3.49
C ALA A 11 5.10 15.94 -2.45
N GLU A 12 4.46 16.99 -1.92
CA GLU A 12 3.35 16.86 -0.96
C GLU A 12 2.20 16.02 -1.50
N GLN A 13 1.85 16.21 -2.78
CA GLN A 13 0.75 15.50 -3.41
C GLN A 13 1.07 14.02 -3.70
N TYR A 14 2.30 13.71 -4.10
CA TYR A 14 2.64 12.39 -4.67
C TYR A 14 3.55 11.53 -3.79
N TYR A 15 4.12 12.04 -2.70
CA TYR A 15 5.02 11.26 -1.84
C TYR A 15 4.36 9.97 -1.36
N GLN A 16 3.22 10.08 -0.69
CA GLN A 16 2.50 8.93 -0.12
C GLN A 16 2.04 7.93 -1.19
N PRO A 17 1.38 8.35 -2.30
CA PRO A 17 1.05 7.43 -3.39
C PRO A 17 2.25 6.74 -4.04
N LEU A 18 3.40 7.43 -4.14
CA LEU A 18 4.61 6.88 -4.74
C LEU A 18 5.31 5.91 -3.79
N TYR A 19 5.34 6.23 -2.50
CA TYR A 19 5.83 5.34 -1.45
C TYR A 19 5.07 4.01 -1.42
N ARG A 20 3.74 4.05 -1.41
CA ARG A 20 2.91 2.84 -1.47
C ARG A 20 3.14 2.02 -2.73
N TYR A 21 3.39 2.70 -3.85
CA TYR A 21 3.75 2.03 -5.10
C TYR A 21 5.12 1.34 -5.01
N CYS A 22 6.14 2.03 -4.51
CA CYS A 22 7.47 1.46 -4.30
C CYS A 22 7.41 0.28 -3.32
N LEU A 23 6.67 0.43 -2.22
CA LEU A 23 6.49 -0.59 -1.20
C LEU A 23 5.83 -1.86 -1.76
N LEU A 24 4.80 -1.69 -2.59
CA LEU A 24 4.17 -2.80 -3.30
C LEU A 24 5.17 -3.51 -4.22
N GLN A 25 5.93 -2.74 -5.01
CA GLN A 25 6.93 -3.26 -5.96
C GLN A 25 8.13 -3.91 -5.28
N LEU A 26 8.45 -3.53 -4.06
CA LEU A 26 9.58 -4.07 -3.30
C LEU A 26 9.15 -5.12 -2.28
N GLY A 27 7.93 -5.63 -2.38
CA GLY A 27 7.45 -6.74 -1.54
C GLY A 27 7.34 -6.39 -0.07
N GLY A 28 7.13 -5.12 0.27
CA GLY A 28 7.00 -4.69 1.67
C GLY A 28 8.30 -4.22 2.34
N ASP A 29 9.42 -4.15 1.61
CA ASP A 29 10.67 -3.58 2.12
C ASP A 29 10.55 -2.06 2.28
N LEU A 30 10.30 -1.59 3.52
CA LEU A 30 10.10 -0.16 3.78
C LEU A 30 11.36 0.66 3.50
N SER A 31 12.55 0.13 3.81
CA SER A 31 13.81 0.87 3.64
C SER A 31 14.07 1.09 2.17
N ALA A 32 14.02 0.01 1.38
CA ALA A 32 14.19 0.10 -0.06
C ALA A 32 13.10 0.98 -0.71
N ALA A 33 11.87 0.93 -0.20
CA ALA A 33 10.78 1.78 -0.69
C ALA A 33 11.05 3.27 -0.45
N ASP A 34 11.52 3.63 0.73
CA ASP A 34 11.85 5.02 1.07
C ASP A 34 13.02 5.53 0.22
N ASP A 35 14.09 4.75 0.11
CA ASP A 35 15.24 5.06 -0.75
C ASP A 35 14.82 5.30 -2.20
N CYS A 36 13.97 4.42 -2.75
CA CYS A 36 13.50 4.55 -4.12
C CYS A 36 12.63 5.81 -4.34
N VAL A 37 11.81 6.18 -3.36
CA VAL A 37 11.00 7.40 -3.42
C VAL A 37 11.88 8.63 -3.36
N GLN A 38 12.80 8.68 -2.40
CA GLN A 38 13.71 9.79 -2.23
C GLN A 38 14.53 10.01 -3.52
N GLU A 39 15.12 8.96 -4.07
CA GLU A 39 15.86 9.01 -5.33
C GLU A 39 14.99 9.50 -6.51
N THR A 40 13.72 9.09 -6.55
CA THR A 40 12.80 9.57 -7.59
C THR A 40 12.57 11.08 -7.50
N PHE A 41 12.40 11.62 -6.30
CA PHE A 41 12.23 13.06 -6.09
C PHE A 41 13.54 13.84 -6.27
N LEU A 42 14.70 13.26 -5.94
CA LEU A 42 16.00 13.85 -6.25
C LEU A 42 16.15 14.04 -7.78
N ARG A 43 15.87 13.01 -8.57
CA ARG A 43 15.87 13.09 -10.04
C ARG A 43 14.85 14.11 -10.58
N MET A 44 13.76 14.36 -9.85
CA MET A 44 12.79 15.41 -10.21
C MET A 44 13.40 16.79 -10.01
N LEU A 45 14.02 17.02 -8.86
CA LEU A 45 14.67 18.29 -8.51
C LEU A 45 15.81 18.60 -9.48
N GLU A 46 16.63 17.62 -9.85
CA GLU A 46 17.69 17.76 -10.85
C GLU A 46 17.14 18.18 -12.23
N LYS A 47 15.93 17.73 -12.57
CA LYS A 47 15.29 18.01 -13.87
C LYS A 47 14.27 19.14 -13.81
N LYS A 48 14.13 19.84 -12.70
CA LYS A 48 13.05 20.83 -12.46
C LYS A 48 12.92 21.87 -13.56
N ASP A 49 14.03 22.32 -14.13
CA ASP A 49 14.03 23.35 -15.17
C ASP A 49 13.47 22.82 -16.50
N THR A 50 13.69 21.55 -16.79
CA THR A 50 13.25 20.87 -18.01
C THR A 50 11.90 20.17 -17.89
N LEU A 51 11.45 19.91 -16.66
CA LEU A 51 10.19 19.19 -16.42
C LEU A 51 8.98 20.09 -16.65
N ASP A 52 8.01 19.52 -17.36
CA ASP A 52 6.67 20.08 -17.49
C ASP A 52 5.79 19.63 -16.32
N PHE A 53 5.64 20.53 -15.34
CA PHE A 53 4.78 20.34 -14.18
C PHE A 53 3.29 20.59 -14.48
N SER A 54 2.95 21.19 -15.62
CA SER A 54 1.56 21.45 -16.01
C SER A 54 0.89 20.25 -16.69
N GLY A 55 1.70 19.31 -17.20
CA GLY A 55 1.26 18.12 -17.90
C GLY A 55 1.40 16.83 -17.11
N ASN A 56 2.09 15.85 -17.71
CA ASN A 56 2.07 14.45 -17.28
C ASN A 56 3.11 14.12 -16.19
N ILE A 57 3.35 15.04 -15.24
CA ILE A 57 4.31 14.86 -14.15
C ILE A 57 4.04 13.58 -13.37
N ARG A 58 2.76 13.23 -13.18
CA ARG A 58 2.34 11.98 -12.56
C ARG A 58 2.90 10.75 -13.30
N SER A 59 2.71 10.64 -14.62
CA SER A 59 3.26 9.47 -15.35
C SER A 59 4.78 9.48 -15.36
N TRP A 60 5.40 10.67 -15.37
CA TRP A 60 6.85 10.79 -15.24
C TRP A 60 7.33 10.23 -13.91
N LEU A 61 6.74 10.62 -12.78
CA LEU A 61 7.09 10.13 -11.43
C LEU A 61 7.03 8.61 -11.35
N TYR A 62 5.91 7.99 -11.75
CA TYR A 62 5.79 6.53 -11.69
C TYR A 62 6.75 5.81 -12.63
N SER A 63 7.03 6.39 -13.81
CA SER A 63 8.00 5.80 -14.75
C SER A 63 9.43 5.90 -14.22
N THR A 64 9.77 7.02 -13.57
CA THR A 64 11.07 7.22 -12.93
C THR A 64 11.22 6.28 -11.74
N ALA A 65 10.23 6.20 -10.84
CA ALA A 65 10.23 5.26 -9.71
C ALA A 65 10.40 3.81 -10.15
N TYR A 66 9.71 3.40 -11.23
CA TYR A 66 9.90 2.06 -11.79
C TYR A 66 11.36 1.80 -12.22
N ARG A 67 12.01 2.79 -12.87
CA ARG A 67 13.42 2.66 -13.27
C ARG A 67 14.34 2.58 -12.06
N VAL A 68 14.12 3.41 -11.04
CA VAL A 68 14.86 3.38 -9.78
C VAL A 68 14.74 2.01 -9.09
N ILE A 69 13.53 1.44 -9.02
CA ILE A 69 13.30 0.10 -8.45
C ILE A 69 14.07 -0.96 -9.24
N LYS A 70 14.08 -0.88 -10.57
CA LYS A 70 14.82 -1.81 -11.43
C LYS A 70 16.34 -1.71 -11.22
N GLU A 71 16.86 -0.50 -11.08
CA GLU A 71 18.27 -0.24 -10.74
C GLU A 71 18.62 -0.80 -9.36
N HIS A 72 17.78 -0.57 -8.35
CA HIS A 72 17.94 -1.12 -7.01
C HIS A 72 17.96 -2.65 -7.00
N ARG A 73 17.00 -3.30 -7.69
CA ARG A 73 16.97 -4.78 -7.82
C ARG A 73 18.24 -5.31 -8.51
N LEU A 74 18.76 -4.60 -9.51
CA LEU A 74 19.98 -5.00 -10.20
C LEU A 74 21.22 -4.85 -9.31
N GLN A 75 21.32 -3.77 -8.54
CA GLN A 75 22.41 -3.55 -7.57
C GLN A 75 22.40 -4.64 -6.50
N LYS A 76 21.25 -4.87 -5.85
CA LYS A 76 21.09 -5.92 -4.84
C LYS A 76 21.53 -7.29 -5.35
N ARG A 77 21.17 -7.66 -6.59
CA ARG A 77 21.64 -8.91 -7.21
C ARG A 77 23.16 -8.97 -7.39
N ARG A 78 23.80 -7.87 -7.81
CA ARG A 78 25.25 -7.80 -7.95
C ARG A 78 25.96 -7.90 -6.60
N ASP A 79 25.40 -7.29 -5.57
CA ASP A 79 25.98 -7.33 -4.23
C ASP A 79 25.94 -8.76 -3.66
N LEU A 80 24.84 -9.50 -3.89
CA LEU A 80 24.75 -10.94 -3.56
C LEU A 80 25.73 -11.80 -4.37
N GLU A 81 25.99 -11.48 -5.64
CA GLU A 81 26.95 -12.22 -6.47
C GLU A 81 28.42 -12.00 -6.06
N LEU A 82 28.72 -10.88 -5.38
CA LEU A 82 30.07 -10.50 -4.95
C LEU A 82 30.41 -10.97 -3.52
N CYS A 83 29.43 -11.38 -2.72
CA CYS A 83 29.60 -11.98 -1.39
C CYS A 83 28.82 -13.32 -1.28
N PRO A 84 29.38 -14.44 -1.75
CA PRO A 84 28.69 -15.74 -1.70
C PRO A 84 28.54 -16.35 -0.30
N ASP A 85 29.25 -15.82 0.71
CA ASP A 85 29.39 -16.40 2.04
C ASP A 85 28.39 -15.86 3.08
N ASP A 86 27.60 -14.83 2.75
CA ASP A 86 26.49 -14.36 3.58
C ASP A 86 25.18 -15.04 3.13
N GLN A 87 25.12 -16.37 3.25
CA GLN A 87 23.86 -17.11 3.06
C GLN A 87 22.88 -16.96 4.24
N ASP A 88 23.26 -16.20 5.26
CA ASP A 88 22.38 -15.73 6.32
C ASP A 88 22.23 -14.21 6.23
N VAL A 89 21.75 -13.70 5.09
CA VAL A 89 21.01 -12.43 5.15
C VAL A 89 19.67 -12.76 5.79
N GLU A 90 19.70 -12.93 7.11
CA GLU A 90 18.57 -12.63 7.97
C GLU A 90 18.01 -11.33 7.39
N LEU A 91 16.77 -11.36 6.88
CA LEU A 91 16.07 -10.14 6.56
C LEU A 91 16.20 -9.33 7.83
N VAL A 92 17.10 -8.34 7.82
CA VAL A 92 17.15 -7.33 8.86
C VAL A 92 15.86 -6.58 8.62
N ALA A 93 14.78 -7.14 9.18
CA ALA A 93 13.71 -6.35 9.72
C ALA A 93 14.46 -5.40 10.65
N ALA A 94 14.88 -4.26 10.08
CA ALA A 94 15.11 -3.06 10.85
C ALA A 94 14.02 -3.04 11.90
N GLU A 95 14.29 -2.67 13.15
CA GLU A 95 13.27 -2.61 14.18
C GLU A 95 12.15 -1.67 13.68
N GLN A 96 11.15 -2.25 13.03
CA GLN A 96 10.16 -1.52 12.28
C GLN A 96 9.01 -1.34 13.21
N ASP A 97 8.54 -0.09 13.25
CA ASP A 97 7.31 0.24 13.92
C ASP A 97 6.21 -0.73 13.42
N SER A 98 5.60 -1.46 14.37
CA SER A 98 4.63 -2.52 14.06
C SER A 98 3.51 -2.03 13.13
N ALA A 99 3.16 -0.75 13.23
CA ALA A 99 2.20 -0.07 12.36
C ALA A 99 2.62 -0.05 10.89
N SER A 100 3.89 0.23 10.59
CA SER A 100 4.39 0.34 9.22
C SER A 100 4.50 -1.02 8.52
N ALA A 101 4.91 -2.05 9.27
CA ALA A 101 4.89 -3.43 8.79
C ALA A 101 3.46 -3.92 8.53
N GLU A 102 2.49 -3.49 9.34
CA GLU A 102 1.08 -3.82 9.12
C GLU A 102 0.50 -3.09 7.90
N GLU A 103 0.86 -1.82 7.66
CA GLU A 103 0.51 -1.10 6.43
C GLU A 103 1.06 -1.80 5.19
N ALA A 104 2.33 -2.23 5.21
CA ALA A 104 2.93 -2.99 4.11
C ALA A 104 2.14 -4.27 3.80
N ARG A 105 1.78 -5.05 4.84
CA ARG A 105 0.98 -6.28 4.69
C ARG A 105 -0.41 -5.99 4.12
N ARG A 106 -1.07 -4.93 4.57
CA ARG A 106 -2.40 -4.50 4.08
C ARG A 106 -2.35 -4.06 2.62
N LEU A 107 -1.30 -3.35 2.22
CA LEU A 107 -1.13 -2.91 0.84
C LEU A 107 -0.87 -4.08 -0.11
N LEU A 108 -0.01 -5.02 0.30
CA LEU A 108 0.27 -6.24 -0.46
C LEU A 108 -0.96 -7.13 -0.62
N SER A 109 -1.86 -7.16 0.36
CA SER A 109 -3.13 -7.91 0.24
C SER A 109 -4.21 -7.17 -0.57
N THR A 110 -4.03 -5.88 -0.87
CA THR A 110 -5.03 -5.06 -1.58
C THR A 110 -5.01 -5.29 -3.09
N LEU A 111 -3.86 -5.63 -3.68
CA LEU A 111 -3.75 -5.94 -5.10
C LEU A 111 -3.55 -7.44 -5.30
N SER A 112 -4.28 -8.00 -6.26
CA SER A 112 -4.01 -9.37 -6.72
C SER A 112 -2.70 -9.46 -7.50
N ASP A 113 -2.09 -10.64 -7.54
CA ASP A 113 -0.89 -10.91 -8.33
C ASP A 113 -1.06 -10.52 -9.81
N GLU A 114 -2.26 -10.70 -10.37
CA GLU A 114 -2.56 -10.32 -11.76
C GLU A 114 -2.48 -8.79 -11.94
N GLU A 115 -3.05 -8.03 -11.01
CA GLU A 115 -3.02 -6.56 -11.04
C GLU A 115 -1.60 -6.03 -10.81
N TYR A 116 -0.82 -6.70 -9.97
CA TYR A 116 0.59 -6.40 -9.76
C TYR A 116 1.41 -6.59 -11.05
N ARG A 117 1.29 -7.76 -11.69
CA ARG A 117 2.00 -8.05 -12.95
C ARG A 117 1.57 -7.10 -14.06
N LEU A 118 0.29 -6.74 -14.12
CA LEU A 118 -0.21 -5.76 -15.09
C LEU A 118 0.45 -4.39 -14.91
N LEU A 119 0.64 -3.96 -13.65
CA LEU A 119 1.30 -2.70 -13.32
C LEU A 119 2.78 -2.74 -13.72
N GLU A 120 3.47 -3.83 -13.44
CA GLU A 120 4.87 -4.05 -13.83
C GLU A 120 5.02 -4.06 -15.36
N ALA A 121 4.23 -4.86 -16.08
CA ALA A 121 4.22 -4.92 -17.54
C ALA A 121 3.90 -3.56 -18.17
N TYR A 122 3.01 -2.78 -17.55
CA TYR A 122 2.70 -1.44 -18.02
C TYR A 122 3.92 -0.51 -17.96
N TYR A 123 4.76 -0.57 -16.93
CA TYR A 123 5.95 0.31 -16.88
C TYR A 123 7.19 -0.28 -17.55
N ASP A 124 7.34 -1.61 -17.59
CA ASP A 124 8.46 -2.29 -18.24
C ASP A 124 8.43 -2.17 -19.76
N SER A 125 7.24 -2.19 -20.37
CA SER A 125 7.03 -2.07 -21.83
C SER A 125 7.52 -0.72 -22.44
N GLY A 126 8.08 0.18 -21.63
CA GLY A 126 8.49 1.51 -22.06
C GLY A 126 7.31 2.28 -22.68
N HIS A 127 7.60 3.34 -23.42
CA HIS A 127 6.58 4.09 -24.17
C HIS A 127 6.13 3.36 -25.45
N GLY A 128 6.67 2.17 -25.75
CA GLY A 128 6.70 1.60 -27.11
C GLY A 128 5.53 0.73 -27.53
N SER A 129 4.82 0.02 -26.63
CA SER A 129 3.66 -0.76 -27.07
C SER A 129 2.68 -1.11 -25.96
N LYS A 130 1.91 -0.12 -25.49
CA LYS A 130 0.74 -0.37 -24.64
C LYS A 130 -0.28 -1.30 -25.32
N THR A 131 -0.24 -1.36 -26.65
CA THR A 131 -0.98 -2.31 -27.48
C THR A 131 -0.52 -3.75 -27.28
N ALA A 132 0.79 -4.02 -27.15
CA ALA A 132 1.29 -5.36 -26.85
C ALA A 132 0.85 -5.84 -25.46
N VAL A 133 0.98 -4.98 -24.43
CA VAL A 133 0.50 -5.29 -23.07
C VAL A 133 -1.01 -5.52 -23.08
N ALA A 134 -1.78 -4.66 -23.75
CA ALA A 134 -3.23 -4.84 -23.84
C ALA A 134 -3.59 -6.19 -24.50
N LYS A 135 -2.89 -6.56 -25.58
CA LYS A 135 -3.09 -7.83 -26.28
C LYS A 135 -2.73 -9.05 -25.43
N GLU A 136 -1.61 -8.99 -24.69
CA GLU A 136 -1.16 -10.05 -23.79
C GLU A 136 -2.22 -10.37 -22.72
N TYR A 137 -2.85 -9.34 -22.17
CA TYR A 137 -3.92 -9.48 -21.18
C TYR A 137 -5.33 -9.58 -21.79
N GLY A 138 -5.45 -9.77 -23.10
CA GLY A 138 -6.74 -9.97 -23.79
C GLY A 138 -7.69 -8.77 -23.72
N MET A 139 -7.17 -7.54 -23.62
CA MET A 139 -7.96 -6.33 -23.47
C MET A 139 -7.63 -5.26 -24.53
N THR A 140 -8.47 -4.24 -24.62
CA THR A 140 -8.20 -3.04 -25.42
C THR A 140 -7.27 -2.08 -24.70
N VAL A 141 -6.59 -1.21 -25.44
CA VAL A 141 -5.70 -0.18 -24.86
C VAL A 141 -6.47 0.77 -23.93
N SER A 142 -7.72 1.09 -24.25
CA SER A 142 -8.58 1.91 -23.39
C SER A 142 -8.93 1.21 -22.08
N GLN A 143 -9.16 -0.11 -22.09
CA GLN A 143 -9.37 -0.90 -20.87
C GLN A 143 -8.10 -0.98 -20.04
N LEU A 144 -6.93 -1.13 -20.67
CA LEU A 144 -5.63 -1.10 -20.00
C LEU A 144 -5.44 0.23 -19.24
N TYR A 145 -5.63 1.37 -19.92
CA TYR A 145 -5.52 2.67 -19.26
C TYR A 145 -6.49 2.85 -18.10
N LYS A 146 -7.75 2.42 -18.26
CA LYS A 146 -8.74 2.47 -17.17
C LYS A 146 -8.31 1.60 -15.99
N ARG A 147 -7.84 0.37 -16.23
CA ARG A 147 -7.40 -0.56 -15.19
C ARG A 147 -6.20 0.01 -14.44
N ILE A 148 -5.18 0.50 -15.14
CA ILE A 148 -4.03 1.18 -14.54
C ILE A 148 -4.44 2.42 -13.73
N GLN A 149 -5.38 3.22 -14.25
CA GLN A 149 -5.90 4.37 -13.52
C GLN A 149 -6.63 3.95 -12.24
N THR A 150 -7.43 2.89 -12.27
CA THR A 150 -8.10 2.33 -11.08
C THR A 150 -7.09 1.81 -10.06
N LEU A 151 -6.06 1.07 -10.50
CA LEU A 151 -5.01 0.58 -9.60
C LEU A 151 -4.26 1.73 -8.92
N ARG A 152 -3.89 2.76 -9.68
CA ARG A 152 -3.28 3.98 -9.13
C ARG A 152 -4.21 4.68 -8.12
N LEU A 153 -5.50 4.79 -8.42
CA LEU A 153 -6.47 5.40 -7.49
C LEU A 153 -6.62 4.57 -6.20
N ARG A 154 -6.54 3.24 -6.27
CA ARG A 154 -6.53 2.39 -5.07
C ARG A 154 -5.28 2.62 -4.22
N LEU A 155 -4.12 2.80 -4.85
CA LEU A 155 -2.87 3.16 -4.15
C LEU A 155 -2.93 4.58 -3.56
N MET A 156 -3.59 5.52 -4.25
CA MET A 156 -3.79 6.90 -3.80
C MET A 156 -4.82 7.05 -2.69
N ARG A 157 -5.83 6.18 -2.63
CA ARG A 157 -6.82 6.21 -1.55
C ARG A 157 -6.09 5.88 -0.25
N ARG A 158 -6.02 6.86 0.65
CA ARG A 158 -5.81 6.61 2.07
C ARG A 158 -6.85 5.55 2.45
N GLN A 159 -6.41 4.32 2.69
CA GLN A 159 -7.35 3.36 3.25
C GLN A 159 -7.66 3.94 4.63
N PRO A 160 -8.92 4.27 4.93
CA PRO A 160 -9.25 4.57 6.31
C PRO A 160 -8.80 3.35 7.10
N ALA A 161 -7.88 3.57 8.05
CA ALA A 161 -7.59 2.58 9.08
C ALA A 161 -8.94 2.06 9.57
N GLU A 162 -9.08 0.74 9.61
CA GLU A 162 -10.31 0.02 9.83
C GLU A 162 -11.22 0.66 10.90
N GLU A 163 -12.22 1.41 10.44
CA GLU A 163 -13.43 1.71 11.23
C GLU A 163 -14.31 0.44 11.38
N SER A 164 -13.87 -0.70 10.87
CA SER A 164 -14.60 -1.98 10.89
C SER A 164 -14.32 -2.87 12.12
N ALA A 165 -13.52 -2.44 13.11
CA ALA A 165 -13.20 -3.25 14.28
C ALA A 165 -13.98 -2.89 15.57
N ARG A 166 -14.77 -1.81 15.61
CA ARG A 166 -15.52 -1.41 16.84
C ARG A 166 -17.01 -1.73 16.87
N GLU A 167 -17.64 -2.10 15.76
CA GLU A 167 -19.11 -2.30 15.74
C GLU A 167 -19.60 -3.74 15.54
N LYS A 168 -18.72 -4.75 15.55
CA LYS A 168 -19.15 -6.16 15.41
C LYS A 168 -18.77 -7.09 16.55
N ASN A 169 -18.45 -6.56 17.73
CA ASN A 169 -18.44 -7.35 18.96
C ASN A 169 -19.41 -6.73 19.97
N GLY A 170 -20.71 -6.96 19.76
CA GLY A 170 -21.70 -6.46 20.69
C GLY A 170 -23.15 -6.40 20.22
N ASN A 171 -23.54 -6.95 19.06
CA ASN A 171 -24.96 -7.25 18.86
C ASN A 171 -25.21 -8.23 17.70
N CYS A 172 -25.44 -9.49 18.02
CA CYS A 172 -26.39 -10.29 17.23
C CYS A 172 -26.93 -11.45 18.08
N ALA A 173 -28.20 -11.26 18.46
CA ALA A 173 -29.22 -12.28 18.63
C ALA A 173 -29.05 -13.25 19.83
N ASN A 174 -30.10 -13.61 20.56
CA ASN A 174 -31.44 -13.82 20.03
C ASN A 174 -32.50 -13.80 21.14
N ASP A 175 -33.66 -13.30 20.74
CA ASP A 175 -34.95 -13.46 21.37
C ASP A 175 -35.22 -14.90 21.84
N ARG A 176 -35.86 -15.04 23.01
CA ARG A 176 -37.30 -15.41 23.08
C ARG A 176 -37.77 -15.64 24.52
N ASN A 177 -38.73 -14.80 24.91
CA ASN A 177 -40.07 -15.19 25.36
C ASN A 177 -40.20 -16.30 26.42
N LEU A 178 -40.68 -15.92 27.61
CA LEU A 178 -41.61 -16.63 28.53
C LEU A 178 -41.96 -15.56 29.60
N GLY A 179 -43.18 -15.04 29.75
CA GLY A 179 -44.42 -15.76 30.01
C GLY A 179 -44.84 -15.52 31.46
N ARG A 180 -45.80 -14.60 31.67
CA ARG A 180 -46.78 -14.47 32.77
C ARG A 180 -46.52 -15.22 34.12
N GLY A 181 -46.68 -14.47 35.21
CA GLY A 181 -47.63 -14.86 36.28
C GLY A 181 -47.13 -14.84 37.73
N GLY A 182 -47.96 -14.28 38.62
CA GLY A 182 -48.02 -14.57 40.07
C GLY A 182 -47.05 -13.74 40.92
N LYS A 183 -47.47 -12.70 41.66
CA LYS A 183 -48.21 -12.71 42.94
C LYS A 183 -47.46 -13.35 44.13
N ASN A 184 -47.44 -12.56 45.21
CA ASN A 184 -47.29 -12.88 46.65
C ASN A 184 -45.83 -12.95 47.15
N ALA A 185 -45.38 -12.07 48.05
CA ALA A 185 -45.77 -11.80 49.44
C ALA A 185 -44.92 -12.61 50.44
N THR A 186 -44.63 -11.94 51.58
CA THR A 186 -44.24 -12.48 52.90
C THR A 186 -42.85 -13.11 53.01
N GLU A 187 -41.98 -12.50 53.83
CA GLU A 187 -41.56 -13.03 55.15
C GLU A 187 -40.33 -13.94 55.00
N ASN A 188 -39.42 -14.14 55.94
CA ASN A 188 -39.07 -13.59 57.24
C ASN A 188 -37.75 -14.33 57.60
N SER A 189 -36.91 -13.70 58.42
CA SER A 189 -35.99 -14.30 59.39
C SER A 189 -35.58 -15.78 59.26
N PHE A 190 -34.29 -16.08 59.04
CA PHE A 190 -33.54 -17.08 59.82
C PHE A 190 -32.05 -17.13 59.44
N MET A 191 -31.17 -16.61 60.30
CA MET A 191 -29.83 -17.18 60.48
C MET A 191 -29.54 -17.13 61.98
N GLY A 192 -29.87 -18.26 62.62
CA GLY A 192 -29.42 -18.58 63.97
C GLY A 192 -28.16 -19.44 63.92
N GLU A 193 -27.30 -19.17 64.91
CA GLU A 193 -26.47 -20.09 65.70
C GLU A 193 -25.24 -20.73 65.05
N THR A 194 -24.00 -20.35 65.40
CA THR A 194 -23.23 -20.64 66.64
C THR A 194 -23.16 -22.11 67.03
N GLN A 195 -21.94 -22.65 66.98
CA GLN A 195 -21.41 -23.59 67.97
C GLN A 195 -20.33 -22.86 68.78
#